data_AF-A0A0F4GY92-F1
#
_entry.id   AF-A0A0F4GY92-F1
#
_cell.length_a   1.000
_cell.length_b   1.000
_cell.length_c   1.000
_cell.angle_alpha   90.00
_cell.angle_beta   90.00
_cell.angle_gamma   90.00
#
_symmetry.space_group_name_H-M   'P 1'
#
loop_
_entity.id
_entity.type
_entity.pdbx_description
1 polymer ?
#
loop_
_entity_poly.entity_id
_entity_poly.type
_entity_poly.pdbx_seq_one_letter_code
_entity_poly.pdbx_strand_id
1 'polypeptide(L)'
;MSRPFSSTTTLLSDGIGKDKTHTVNKTHQPNVQTDASKQGMDNRKNSTGGTATEQKDANNGAAKAKKEFPEAPDAIGFQDERGGKGH
;
A
#
# COMPACT_ATOMS: atom_id res chain seq x y z
N MET A 1 -19.52 -1.21 -52.58
CA MET A 1 -20.48 -1.18 -51.46
C MET A 1 -19.69 -1.15 -50.17
N SER A 2 -19.72 -0.02 -49.45
CA SER A 2 -19.03 0.18 -48.16
C SER A 2 -19.89 -0.37 -47.02
N ARG A 3 -19.30 -1.14 -46.09
CA ARG A 3 -20.00 -1.65 -44.90
C ARG A 3 -19.81 -0.64 -43.76
N PRO A 4 -20.87 -0.27 -43.02
CA PRO A 4 -20.76 0.71 -41.94
C PRO A 4 -19.95 0.15 -40.77
N PHE A 5 -19.04 0.96 -40.23
CA PHE A 5 -18.34 0.68 -38.97
C PHE A 5 -19.29 0.96 -37.81
N SER A 6 -19.63 -0.07 -37.03
CA SER A 6 -20.49 0.04 -35.85
C SER A 6 -19.64 0.31 -34.61
N SER A 7 -19.84 1.46 -33.97
CA SER A 7 -19.05 1.93 -32.83
C SER A 7 -19.62 1.52 -31.46
N THR A 8 -20.60 0.63 -31.41
CA THR A 8 -21.22 0.24 -30.13
C THR A 8 -20.32 -0.72 -29.38
N THR A 9 -19.37 -0.17 -28.62
CA THR A 9 -18.66 -0.88 -27.56
C THR A 9 -19.69 -1.18 -26.47
N THR A 10 -20.26 -2.39 -26.48
CA THR A 10 -20.91 -2.94 -25.29
C THR A 10 -19.82 -3.07 -24.23
N LEU A 11 -19.79 -2.14 -23.27
CA LEU A 11 -19.06 -2.34 -22.03
C LEU A 11 -19.70 -3.55 -21.35
N LEU A 12 -19.15 -4.74 -21.59
CA LEU A 12 -19.40 -5.89 -20.75
C LEU A 12 -18.88 -5.51 -19.37
N SER A 13 -19.76 -4.98 -18.51
CA SER A 13 -19.50 -4.83 -17.08
C SER A 13 -19.55 -6.21 -16.44
N ASP A 14 -18.71 -7.12 -16.92
CA ASP A 14 -18.71 -8.50 -16.49
C ASP A 14 -18.00 -8.57 -15.13
N GLY A 15 -18.75 -8.25 -14.08
CA GLY A 15 -18.29 -8.40 -12.70
C GLY A 15 -17.94 -7.13 -11.93
N ILE A 16 -18.08 -5.93 -12.50
CA ILE A 16 -17.95 -4.68 -11.72
C ILE A 16 -19.04 -4.67 -10.63
N GLY A 17 -18.64 -4.80 -9.36
CA GLY A 17 -19.54 -4.82 -8.21
C GLY A 17 -20.18 -6.17 -7.85
N LYS A 18 -19.96 -7.25 -8.62
CA LYS A 18 -20.43 -8.60 -8.24
C LYS A 18 -19.70 -9.14 -7.01
N ASP A 19 -18.41 -8.85 -6.92
CA ASP A 19 -17.58 -9.16 -5.77
C ASP A 19 -17.31 -7.91 -4.95
N LYS A 20 -17.91 -7.88 -3.75
CA LYS A 20 -17.82 -6.78 -2.77
C LYS A 20 -16.54 -6.85 -1.92
N THR A 21 -15.71 -7.88 -2.08
CA THR A 21 -14.44 -7.95 -1.37
C THR A 21 -13.47 -6.86 -1.85
N HIS A 22 -12.60 -6.40 -0.94
CA HIS A 22 -11.57 -5.43 -1.30
C HIS A 22 -10.65 -6.01 -2.39
N THR A 23 -10.20 -5.19 -3.33
CA THR A 23 -9.43 -5.63 -4.51
C THR A 23 -8.23 -6.52 -4.17
N VAL A 24 -7.50 -6.21 -3.09
CA VAL A 24 -6.36 -7.01 -2.62
C VAL A 24 -6.74 -8.37 -2.01
N ASN A 25 -8.01 -8.61 -1.72
CA ASN A 25 -8.51 -9.85 -1.13
C ASN A 25 -9.22 -10.74 -2.15
N LYS A 26 -9.36 -10.28 -3.40
CA LYS A 26 -9.98 -11.04 -4.48
C LYS A 26 -9.11 -12.23 -4.88
N THR A 27 -9.76 -13.36 -5.15
CA THR A 27 -9.13 -14.61 -5.58
C THR A 27 -8.59 -14.53 -7.01
N HIS A 28 -9.21 -13.75 -7.88
CA HIS A 28 -8.81 -13.64 -9.29
C HIS A 28 -8.71 -12.17 -9.73
N GLN A 29 -7.48 -11.65 -9.78
CA GLN A 29 -7.11 -10.33 -10.28
C GLN A 29 -5.68 -10.41 -10.87
N PRO A 30 -5.49 -10.64 -12.17
CA PRO A 30 -4.17 -10.76 -12.78
C PRO A 30 -3.59 -9.36 -13.11
N ASN A 31 -3.57 -8.45 -12.13
CA ASN A 31 -2.94 -7.14 -12.35
C ASN A 31 -1.74 -6.97 -11.43
N VAL A 32 -0.65 -6.49 -12.03
CA VAL A 32 0.66 -6.33 -11.39
C VAL A 32 0.61 -5.41 -10.17
N GLN A 33 -0.33 -4.47 -10.15
CA GLN A 33 -0.48 -3.50 -9.06
C GLN A 33 -1.05 -4.18 -7.79
N THR A 34 -2.01 -5.08 -7.96
CA THR A 34 -2.62 -5.82 -6.85
C THR A 34 -1.64 -6.85 -6.31
N ASP A 35 -0.89 -7.52 -7.19
CA ASP A 35 0.13 -8.48 -6.78
C ASP A 35 1.27 -7.80 -6.00
N ALA A 36 1.78 -6.67 -6.50
CA ALA A 36 2.79 -5.89 -5.79
C ALA A 36 2.27 -5.37 -4.44
N SER A 37 0.99 -4.98 -4.37
CA SER A 37 0.37 -4.53 -3.11
C SER A 37 0.25 -5.67 -2.09
N LYS A 38 -0.15 -6.87 -2.52
CA LYS A 38 -0.18 -8.08 -1.68
C LYS A 38 1.21 -8.42 -1.16
N GLN A 39 2.20 -8.44 -2.05
CA GLN A 39 3.60 -8.67 -1.67
C GLN A 39 4.12 -7.64 -0.68
N GLY A 40 3.79 -6.36 -0.85
CA GLY A 40 4.14 -5.31 0.11
C GLY A 40 3.50 -5.53 1.49
N MET A 41 2.24 -5.95 1.53
CA MET A 41 1.54 -6.29 2.78
C MET A 41 2.16 -7.52 3.46
N ASP A 42 2.49 -8.56 2.71
CA ASP A 42 3.12 -9.78 3.22
C ASP A 42 4.54 -9.49 3.73
N ASN A 43 5.32 -8.70 2.98
CA ASN A 43 6.65 -8.27 3.38
C ASN A 43 6.64 -7.46 4.67
N ARG A 44 5.64 -6.58 4.84
CA ARG A 44 5.41 -5.87 6.11
C ARG A 44 5.07 -6.85 7.24
N LYS A 45 4.15 -7.79 7.01
CA LYS A 45 3.72 -8.78 8.01
C LYS A 45 4.87 -9.66 8.48
N ASN A 46 5.73 -10.07 7.55
CA ASN A 46 6.85 -10.98 7.81
C ASN A 46 8.17 -10.25 8.11
N SER A 47 8.18 -8.91 8.08
CA SER A 47 9.38 -8.08 8.26
C SER A 47 10.51 -8.39 7.26
N THR A 48 10.17 -8.79 6.03
CA THR A 48 11.13 -9.19 4.99
C THR A 48 11.40 -8.12 3.94
N GLY A 49 10.59 -7.06 3.86
CA GLY A 49 10.76 -5.98 2.86
C GLY A 49 11.63 -4.81 3.32
N GLY A 50 12.28 -4.91 4.47
CA GLY A 50 13.17 -3.89 5.03
C GLY A 50 12.47 -2.54 5.30
N THR A 51 13.28 -1.48 5.38
CA THR A 51 12.85 -0.12 5.74
C THR A 51 11.74 0.46 4.85
N ALA A 52 11.59 -0.03 3.62
CA ALA A 52 10.54 0.40 2.70
C ALA A 52 9.15 -0.11 3.07
N THR A 53 9.05 -1.22 3.82
CA THR A 53 7.78 -1.86 4.19
C THR A 53 7.56 -1.93 5.71
N GLU A 54 8.60 -1.62 6.48
CA GLU A 54 8.54 -1.57 7.94
C GLU A 54 7.75 -0.36 8.44
N GLN A 55 6.98 -0.56 9.51
CA GLN A 55 6.24 0.50 10.19
C GLN A 55 7.05 1.22 11.26
N LYS A 56 8.31 0.84 11.45
CA LYS A 56 9.21 1.37 12.47
C LYS A 56 10.43 1.95 11.80
N ASP A 57 11.04 2.94 12.44
CA ASP A 57 12.36 3.43 12.05
C ASP A 57 13.44 2.38 12.37
N ALA A 58 13.66 1.45 11.44
CA ALA A 58 14.66 0.38 11.59
C ALA A 58 16.10 0.93 11.65
N ASN A 59 16.33 2.12 11.10
CA ASN A 59 17.66 2.70 10.92
C ASN A 59 18.01 3.75 11.99
N ASN A 60 17.12 3.98 12.94
CA ASN A 60 17.25 5.01 13.98
C ASN A 60 17.52 6.41 13.39
N GLY A 61 17.01 6.70 12.20
CA GLY A 61 17.19 7.98 11.53
C GLY A 61 16.66 9.14 12.37
N ALA A 62 15.57 8.91 13.10
CA ALA A 62 14.99 9.90 13.97
C ALA A 62 15.86 10.20 15.20
N ALA A 63 16.53 9.18 15.77
CA ALA A 63 17.48 9.37 16.86
C ALA A 63 18.76 10.08 16.39
N LYS A 64 19.24 9.78 15.18
CA LYS A 64 20.37 10.48 14.55
C LYS A 64 20.03 11.95 14.29
N ALA A 65 18.84 12.23 13.76
CA ALA A 65 18.38 13.60 13.50
C ALA A 65 18.32 14.43 14.79
N LYS A 66 17.80 13.88 15.90
CA LYS A 66 17.82 14.57 17.21
C LYS A 66 19.23 14.81 17.75
N LYS A 67 20.16 13.89 17.48
CA LYS A 67 21.56 14.02 17.91
C LYS A 67 22.30 15.10 17.12
N GLU A 68 22.04 15.20 15.82
CA GLU A 68 22.71 16.16 14.92
C GLU A 68 22.04 17.54 14.94
N PHE A 69 20.72 17.58 15.14
CA PHE A 69 19.90 18.79 15.11
C PHE A 69 18.92 18.80 16.30
N PRO A 70 19.38 19.18 17.51
CA PRO A 70 18.55 19.12 18.72
C PRO A 70 17.38 20.13 18.76
N GLU A 71 17.39 21.17 17.92
CA GLU A 71 16.26 22.10 17.74
C GLU A 71 15.29 21.65 16.64
N ALA A 72 15.56 20.52 15.95
CA ALA A 72 14.68 20.03 14.92
C ALA A 72 13.35 19.55 15.51
N PRO A 73 12.23 19.72 14.77
CA PRO A 73 10.94 19.20 15.20
C PRO A 73 10.99 17.68 15.34
N ASP A 74 10.27 17.16 16.34
CA ASP A 74 10.18 15.72 16.55
C ASP A 74 9.57 15.01 15.33
N ALA A 75 10.18 13.88 14.95
CA ALA A 75 9.81 13.12 13.78
C ALA A 75 8.54 12.28 14.03
N ILE A 76 7.39 12.89 13.85
CA ILE A 76 6.06 12.26 14.01
C ILE A 76 5.85 11.16 12.95
N GLY A 77 5.40 9.97 13.37
CA GLY A 77 4.89 8.91 12.49
C GLY A 77 5.71 7.60 12.43
N PHE A 78 7.03 7.63 12.61
CA PHE A 78 7.88 6.42 12.58
C PHE A 78 8.52 6.07 13.93
N GLN A 79 8.40 6.97 14.92
CA GLN A 79 8.97 6.87 16.26
C GLN A 79 8.11 6.05 17.26
N ASP A 80 7.16 5.27 16.76
CA ASP A 80 6.17 4.47 17.52
C ASP A 80 4.97 5.28 18.06
N GLU A 81 3.98 5.48 17.19
CA GLU A 81 2.62 5.93 17.53
C GLU A 81 1.58 4.82 17.35
N ARG A 82 1.94 3.54 17.55
CA ARG A 82 0.95 2.44 17.53
C ARG A 82 0.07 2.43 18.79
N GLY A 83 -0.28 3.62 19.28
CA GLY A 83 -1.20 3.82 20.40
C GLY A 83 -0.63 3.31 21.72
N GLY A 84 0.45 3.93 22.19
CA GLY A 84 0.77 3.89 23.61
C GLY A 84 -0.42 4.48 24.38
N LYS A 85 -1.39 3.64 24.73
CA LYS A 85 -2.44 3.99 25.69
C LYS A 85 -1.71 4.42 26.94
N GLY A 86 -1.85 5.71 27.28
CA GLY A 86 -1.46 6.22 28.56
C GLY A 86 -2.04 5.34 29.65
N HIS A 87 -1.18 4.96 30.59
CA HIS A 87 -1.56 4.34 31.84
C HIS A 87 -0.91 5.09 32.99
#